data_AF-A0A397DQU0-F1
#
_entry.id   AF-A0A397DQU0-F1
#
_cell.length_a   1.000
_cell.length_b   1.000
_cell.length_c   1.000
_cell.angle_alpha   90.00
_cell.angle_beta   90.00
_cell.angle_gamma   90.00
#
_symmetry.space_group_name_H-M   'P 1'
#
loop_
_entity.id
_entity.type
_entity.pdbx_description
1 polymer ?
#
loop_
_entity_poly.entity_id
_entity_poly.type
_entity_poly.pdbx_seq_one_letter_code
_entity_poly.pdbx_strand_id
1 'polypeptide(L)'
;MDGACYHKRITNPCAKVSSRRADIPAWLAAKGIDVDPKLTKAELLVMIKMSRDGPRYAAQLIATEYGHTYYTPPYHHELQPIEIIWGIVKQ
;
A
#
# COMPACT_ATOMS: atom_id res chain seq x y z
N MET A 1 12.73 -7.38 8.29
CA MET A 1 12.33 -7.56 6.89
C MET A 1 13.13 -6.58 6.06
N ASP A 2 13.53 -6.98 4.86
CA ASP A 2 14.22 -6.08 3.93
C ASP A 2 13.21 -5.26 3.10
N GLY A 3 13.70 -4.46 2.16
CA GLY A 3 12.90 -3.61 1.28
C GLY A 3 12.24 -4.32 0.09
N ALA A 4 12.32 -5.65 -0.01
CA ALA A 4 11.88 -6.40 -1.17
C ALA A 4 10.35 -6.35 -1.39
N CYS A 5 9.94 -6.40 -2.66
CA CYS A 5 8.54 -6.23 -3.05
C CYS A 5 7.60 -7.28 -2.45
N TYR A 6 8.07 -8.51 -2.23
CA TYR A 6 7.24 -9.58 -1.67
C TYR A 6 6.91 -9.38 -0.18
N HIS A 7 7.64 -8.53 0.54
CA HIS A 7 7.31 -8.12 1.91
C HIS A 7 6.35 -6.93 1.97
N LYS A 8 6.10 -6.24 0.84
CA LYS A 8 5.28 -5.02 0.76
C LYS A 8 3.80 -5.34 0.49
N ARG A 9 3.19 -6.17 1.35
CA ARG A 9 1.76 -6.51 1.23
C ARG A 9 0.89 -5.30 1.60
N ILE A 10 0.19 -4.74 0.61
CA ILE A 10 -0.75 -3.62 0.78
C ILE A 10 -2.11 -4.17 1.20
N THR A 11 -2.71 -3.60 2.24
CA THR A 11 -4.02 -3.99 2.79
C THR A 11 -5.19 -3.16 2.26
N ASN A 12 -4.90 -1.98 1.70
CA ASN A 12 -5.88 -1.09 1.06
C ASN A 12 -5.63 -0.95 -0.45
N PRO A 13 -5.74 -2.01 -1.25
CA PRO A 13 -5.50 -1.92 -2.68
C PRO A 13 -6.53 -0.99 -3.36
N CYS A 14 -6.05 -0.09 -4.22
CA CYS A 14 -6.89 0.66 -5.15
C CYS A 14 -7.13 -0.14 -6.44
N ALA A 15 -8.23 0.14 -7.14
CA ALA A 15 -8.39 -0.37 -8.49
C ALA A 15 -7.27 0.17 -9.41
N LYS A 16 -6.85 -0.64 -10.39
CA LYS A 16 -5.72 -0.40 -11.28
C LYS A 16 -6.18 -0.28 -12.73
N VAL A 17 -5.29 0.11 -13.62
CA VAL A 17 -5.54 0.11 -15.07
C VAL A 17 -5.98 -1.27 -15.58
N SER A 18 -5.44 -2.34 -14.97
CA SER A 18 -5.80 -3.73 -15.25
C SER A 18 -7.11 -4.20 -14.60
N SER A 19 -7.69 -3.45 -13.66
CA SER A 19 -9.00 -3.78 -13.07
C SER A 19 -10.09 -3.75 -14.13
N ARG A 20 -11.15 -4.55 -13.92
CA ARG A 20 -12.31 -4.52 -14.81
C ARG A 20 -12.97 -3.15 -14.67
N ARG A 21 -13.58 -2.66 -15.75
CA ARG A 21 -14.25 -1.36 -15.73
C ARG A 21 -15.32 -1.30 -14.64
N ALA A 22 -16.06 -2.38 -14.41
CA ALA A 22 -17.12 -2.45 -13.39
C ALA A 22 -16.61 -2.35 -11.94
N ASP A 23 -15.38 -2.79 -11.66
CA ASP A 23 -14.81 -2.77 -10.31
C ASP A 23 -14.41 -1.35 -9.88
N ILE A 24 -14.14 -0.46 -10.84
CA ILE A 24 -13.66 0.90 -10.60
C ILE A 24 -14.74 1.78 -9.96
N PRO A 25 -15.98 1.88 -10.51
CA PRO A 25 -17.09 2.56 -9.84
C PRO A 25 -17.43 1.95 -8.48
N ALA A 26 -17.40 0.61 -8.35
CA ALA A 26 -17.68 -0.05 -7.06
C ALA A 26 -16.67 0.38 -5.98
N TRP A 27 -15.39 0.51 -6.33
CA TRP A 27 -14.36 1.01 -5.42
C TRP A 27 -14.60 2.48 -5.02
N LEU A 28 -14.96 3.34 -5.98
CA LEU A 28 -15.27 4.75 -5.73
C LEU A 28 -16.52 4.91 -4.85
N ALA A 29 -17.57 4.12 -5.11
CA ALA A 29 -18.78 4.09 -4.31
C ALA A 29 -18.51 3.61 -2.87
N ALA A 30 -17.65 2.61 -2.68
CA ALA A 30 -17.22 2.16 -1.35
C ALA A 30 -16.45 3.24 -0.57
N LYS A 31 -15.88 4.23 -1.28
CA LYS A 31 -15.26 5.44 -0.71
C LYS A 31 -16.24 6.60 -0.52
N GLY A 32 -17.52 6.43 -0.87
CA GLY A 32 -18.55 7.47 -0.80
C GLY A 32 -18.46 8.50 -1.92
N ILE A 33 -17.80 8.17 -3.03
CA ILE A 33 -17.63 9.06 -4.19
C ILE A 33 -18.66 8.67 -5.25
N ASP A 34 -19.54 9.60 -5.57
CA ASP A 34 -20.52 9.44 -6.64
C ASP A 34 -19.84 9.50 -8.02
N VAL A 35 -20.30 8.66 -8.95
CA VAL A 35 -19.64 8.48 -10.25
C VAL A 35 -20.67 8.66 -11.36
N ASP A 36 -20.44 9.64 -12.24
CA ASP A 36 -21.25 9.80 -13.46
C ASP A 36 -21.04 8.58 -14.39
N PRO A 37 -22.10 7.86 -14.78
CA PRO A 37 -22.01 6.71 -15.68
C PRO A 37 -21.43 7.01 -17.06
N LYS A 38 -21.41 8.29 -17.49
CA LYS A 38 -20.81 8.73 -18.76
C LYS A 38 -19.29 8.78 -18.72
N LEU A 39 -18.67 8.72 -17.55
CA LEU A 39 -17.23 8.81 -17.42
C LEU A 39 -16.51 7.61 -18.06
N THR A 40 -15.43 7.93 -18.74
CA THR A 40 -14.52 6.96 -19.33
C THR A 40 -13.67 6.28 -18.25
N LYS A 41 -13.16 5.10 -18.55
CA LYS A 41 -12.26 4.38 -17.63
C LYS A 41 -11.05 5.23 -17.22
N ALA A 42 -10.53 6.06 -18.12
CA ALA A 42 -9.38 6.92 -17.85
C ALA A 42 -9.72 7.99 -16.79
N GLU A 43 -10.86 8.67 -16.93
CA GLU A 43 -11.32 9.68 -15.97
C GLU A 43 -11.58 9.06 -14.59
N LEU A 44 -12.18 7.87 -14.56
CA LEU A 44 -12.39 7.14 -13.31
C LEU A 44 -11.06 6.79 -12.61
N LEU A 45 -10.04 6.38 -13.36
CA LEU A 45 -8.71 6.10 -12.81
C LEU A 45 -8.01 7.36 -12.29
N VAL A 46 -8.22 8.52 -12.92
CA VAL A 46 -7.75 9.81 -12.41
C VAL A 46 -8.42 10.11 -11.07
N MET A 47 -9.74 9.92 -10.94
CA MET A 47 -10.44 10.12 -9.67
C MET A 47 -9.94 9.17 -8.57
N ILE A 48 -9.65 7.91 -8.89
CA ILE A 48 -9.03 6.98 -7.94
C ILE A 48 -7.65 7.49 -7.49
N LYS A 49 -6.83 8.00 -8.41
CA LYS A 49 -5.50 8.52 -8.09
C LYS A 49 -5.58 9.73 -7.15
N MET A 50 -6.60 10.57 -7.28
CA MET A 50 -6.82 11.76 -6.45
C MET A 50 -7.44 11.43 -5.08
N SER A 51 -8.22 10.35 -4.98
CA SER A 51 -8.95 9.99 -3.76
C SER A 51 -8.30 8.87 -2.93
N ARG A 52 -7.30 8.17 -3.47
CA ARG A 52 -6.64 7.08 -2.74
C ARG A 52 -5.79 7.61 -1.59
N ASP A 53 -5.85 6.90 -0.47
CA ASP A 53 -4.91 7.08 0.62
C ASP A 53 -3.53 6.52 0.24
N GLY A 54 -2.52 6.87 1.04
CA GLY A 54 -1.23 6.18 1.01
C GLY A 54 -1.37 4.66 1.25
N PRO A 55 -0.42 3.85 0.74
CA PRO A 55 -0.45 2.41 0.94
C PRO A 55 -0.29 2.07 2.42
N ARG A 56 -1.15 1.19 2.93
CA ARG A 56 -1.08 0.63 4.28
C ARG A 56 -0.47 -0.76 4.19
N TYR A 57 0.76 -0.91 4.69
CA TYR A 57 1.47 -2.18 4.66
C TYR A 57 1.10 -3.05 5.86
N ALA A 58 0.86 -4.33 5.60
CA ALA A 58 0.45 -5.28 6.64
C ALA A 58 1.46 -5.34 7.81
N ALA A 59 2.76 -5.32 7.51
CA ALA A 59 3.80 -5.33 8.54
C ALA A 59 3.75 -4.09 9.44
N GLN A 60 3.45 -2.91 8.88
CA GLN A 60 3.28 -1.69 9.66
C GLN A 60 2.03 -1.75 10.54
N LEU A 61 0.92 -2.24 10.01
CA LEU A 61 -0.31 -2.39 10.79
C LEU A 61 -0.12 -3.33 11.98
N ILE A 62 0.51 -4.49 11.75
CA ILE A 62 0.81 -5.45 12.82
C ILE A 62 1.77 -4.82 13.84
N ALA A 63 2.86 -4.18 13.40
CA ALA A 63 3.78 -3.52 14.33
C ALA A 63 3.05 -2.48 15.21
N THR A 64 2.24 -1.62 14.59
CA THR A 64 1.48 -0.59 15.30
C THR A 64 0.45 -1.19 16.27
N GLU A 65 -0.17 -2.31 15.91
CA GLU A 65 -1.11 -3.05 16.78
C GLU A 65 -0.46 -3.48 18.10
N TYR A 66 0.82 -3.85 18.06
CA TYR A 66 1.61 -4.20 19.24
C TYR A 66 2.39 -3.02 19.83
N GLY A 67 2.08 -1.78 19.44
CA GLY A 67 2.72 -0.56 19.98
C GLY A 67 4.13 -0.28 19.44
N HIS A 68 4.51 -0.90 18.32
CA HIS A 68 5.80 -0.72 17.66
C HIS A 68 5.68 0.11 16.39
N THR A 69 6.73 0.88 16.08
CA THR A 69 6.84 1.58 14.79
C THR A 69 7.76 0.81 13.86
N TYR A 70 7.23 0.37 12.71
CA TYR A 70 8.03 -0.27 11.67
C TYR A 70 8.33 0.73 10.54
N TYR A 71 9.58 1.18 10.47
CA TYR A 71 10.08 2.09 9.44
C TYR A 71 11.37 1.53 8.83
N THR A 72 11.39 1.40 7.50
CA THR A 72 12.60 1.08 6.74
C THR A 72 13.04 2.36 6.01
N PRO A 73 14.15 3.00 6.41
CA PRO A 73 14.64 4.15 5.70
C PRO A 73 14.99 3.78 4.25
N PRO A 74 14.55 4.56 3.26
CA PRO A 74 14.88 4.30 1.87
C PRO A 74 16.39 4.43 1.66
N TYR A 75 16.98 3.51 0.90
CA TYR A 75 18.41 3.49 0.50
C TYR A 75 19.44 3.30 1.63
N HIS A 76 19.00 3.00 2.85
CA HIS A 76 19.86 2.66 3.99
C HIS A 76 19.56 1.23 4.45
N HIS A 77 20.12 0.25 3.74
CA HIS A 77 19.89 -1.17 4.06
C HIS A 77 20.49 -1.57 5.42
N GLU A 78 21.56 -0.90 5.83
CA GLU A 78 22.27 -1.12 7.10
C GLU A 78 21.41 -0.79 8.32
N LEU A 79 20.40 0.05 8.14
CA LEU A 79 19.45 0.43 9.17
C LEU A 79 18.21 -0.48 9.19
N GLN A 80 18.17 -1.52 8.35
CA GLN A 80 17.07 -2.47 8.40
C GLN A 80 17.19 -3.35 9.63
N PRO A 81 16.10 -3.55 10.41
CA PRO A 81 16.14 -4.36 11.62
C PRO A 81 16.69 -5.78 11.42
N ILE A 82 16.54 -6.35 10.21
CA ILE A 82 17.06 -7.69 9.91
C ILE A 82 18.59 -7.72 9.85
N GLU A 83 19.23 -6.72 9.25
CA GLU A 83 20.70 -6.63 9.16
C GLU A 83 21.31 -6.42 10.55
N ILE A 84 20.69 -5.59 11.39
CA ILE A 84 21.11 -5.35 12.77
C ILE A 84 21.08 -6.65 13.59
N ILE A 85 19.95 -7.37 13.56
CA ILE A 85 19.80 -8.63 14.32
C ILE A 85 20.74 -9.71 13.76
N TRP A 86 20.85 -9.81 12.44
CA TRP A 86 21.74 -10.79 11.81
C TRP A 86 23.20 -10.56 12.19
N GLY A 87 23.65 -9.30 12.22
CA GLY A 87 24.99 -8.93 12.68
C GLY A 87 25.27 -9.35 14.13
N ILE A 88 24.27 -9.23 15.02
CA ILE A 88 24.38 -9.68 16.43
C ILE A 88 24.47 -11.20 16.52
N VAL A 89 23.64 -11.93 15.77
CA VAL A 89 23.51 -13.40 15.88
C VAL A 89 24.69 -14.15 15.25
N LYS A 90 25.35 -13.58 14.24
CA LYS A 90 26.46 -14.22 13.52
C LYS A 90 27.84 -13.96 14.12
N GLN A 91 27.92 -13.15 15.17
CA GLN A 91 29.15 -12.83 15.88
C GLN A 91 29.47 -13.90 16.94
#